data_AF-A0A1H7CJN0-F1
#
_entry.id   AF-A0A1H7CJN0-F1
#
_cell.length_a   1.000
_cell.length_b   1.000
_cell.length_c   1.000
_cell.angle_alpha   90.00
_cell.angle_beta   90.00
_cell.angle_gamma   90.00
#
_symmetry.space_group_name_H-M   'P 1'
#
loop_
_entity.id
_entity.type
_entity.pdbx_description
1 polymer ?
#
loop_
_entity_poly.entity_id
_entity_poly.type
_entity_poly.pdbx_seq_one_letter_code
_entity_poly.pdbx_strand_id
1 'polypeptide(L)'
;MSNDKIQQAERDYVEGLKYKDIAEKYSVSLNTVKSWKTRYKWSKKVCTQNEKSVHTKKSAPKVNQYAKGNKGGHAPPGNNNAVTHGLYAKIIPIDDMELISSSARCSTLRRTRLSFAKQPVP
;
A
#
# COMPACT_ATOMS: atom_id res chain seq x y z
N MET A 1 40.79 -19.55 1.73
CA MET A 1 40.01 -20.20 0.67
C MET A 1 40.34 -19.50 -0.63
N SER A 2 40.97 -20.17 -1.60
CA SER A 2 41.47 -19.52 -2.81
C SER A 2 40.32 -18.95 -3.65
N ASN A 3 40.28 -17.62 -3.77
CA ASN A 3 39.30 -16.88 -4.57
C ASN A 3 39.49 -17.10 -6.08
N ASP A 4 40.59 -17.73 -6.50
CA ASP A 4 40.96 -17.93 -7.90
C ASP A 4 39.90 -18.71 -8.69
N LYS A 5 39.28 -19.72 -8.07
CA LYS A 5 38.20 -20.50 -8.72
C LYS A 5 36.97 -19.64 -9.00
N ILE A 6 36.65 -18.70 -8.11
CA ILE A 6 35.50 -17.80 -8.22
C ILE A 6 35.75 -16.81 -9.37
N GLN A 7 36.95 -16.23 -9.44
CA GLN A 7 37.33 -15.30 -10.50
C GLN A 7 37.37 -15.97 -11.88
N GLN A 8 37.84 -17.22 -11.95
CA GLN A 8 37.84 -17.98 -13.21
C GLN A 8 36.41 -18.34 -13.64
N ALA A 9 35.57 -18.79 -12.71
CA ALA A 9 34.16 -19.07 -12.98
C ALA A 9 33.37 -17.82 -13.39
N GLU A 10 33.73 -16.63 -12.88
CA GLU A 10 33.15 -15.36 -13.32
C GLU A 10 33.50 -15.03 -14.77
N ARG A 11 34.77 -15.24 -15.17
CA ARG A 11 35.21 -15.07 -16.56
C ARG A 11 34.44 -15.98 -17.51
N ASP A 12 34.36 -17.26 -17.18
CA ASP A 12 33.59 -18.25 -17.94
C ASP A 12 32.09 -17.86 -18.05
N TYR A 13 31.51 -17.34 -16.97
CA TYR A 13 30.12 -16.85 -16.97
C TYR A 13 29.92 -15.64 -17.90
N VAL A 14 30.86 -14.69 -17.90
CA VAL A 14 30.83 -13.52 -18.78
C VAL A 14 30.95 -13.96 -20.26
N GLU A 15 31.84 -14.91 -20.55
CA GLU A 15 31.96 -15.54 -21.88
C GLU A 15 30.65 -16.21 -22.33
N GLY A 16 29.86 -16.72 -21.37
CA GLY A 16 28.51 -17.26 -21.61
C GLY A 16 28.36 -18.74 -21.45
N LEU A 17 29.32 -19.39 -20.80
CA LEU A 17 29.18 -20.77 -20.38
C LEU A 17 27.98 -20.94 -19.45
N LYS A 18 27.27 -22.05 -19.58
CA LYS A 18 26.13 -22.33 -18.70
C LYS A 18 26.67 -22.75 -17.33
N TYR A 19 25.85 -22.56 -16.30
CA TYR A 19 26.22 -22.95 -14.94
C TYR A 19 26.55 -24.45 -14.79
N LYS A 20 26.02 -25.31 -15.66
CA LYS A 20 26.33 -26.75 -15.68
C LYS A 20 27.78 -27.00 -16.10
N ASP A 21 28.19 -26.37 -17.20
CA ASP A 21 29.54 -26.53 -17.76
C ASP A 21 30.61 -25.99 -16.79
N ILE A 22 30.33 -24.84 -16.14
CA ILE A 22 31.20 -24.27 -15.10
C ILE A 22 31.29 -25.20 -13.89
N ALA A 23 30.17 -25.81 -13.49
CA ALA A 23 30.14 -26.75 -12.38
C ALA A 23 31.00 -27.99 -12.65
N GLU A 24 30.89 -28.57 -13.85
CA GLU A 24 31.68 -29.73 -14.29
C GLU A 24 33.17 -29.40 -14.39
N LYS A 25 33.55 -28.26 -15.00
CA LYS A 25 34.95 -27.83 -15.17
C LYS A 25 35.71 -27.69 -13.85
N TYR A 26 35.06 -27.18 -12.81
CA TYR A 26 35.67 -26.94 -11.50
C TYR A 26 35.32 -28.02 -10.47
N SER A 27 34.60 -29.08 -10.88
CA SER A 27 34.06 -30.15 -10.01
C SER A 27 33.30 -29.62 -8.79
N VAL A 28 32.46 -28.61 -9.00
CA VAL A 28 31.66 -27.97 -7.94
C VAL A 28 30.19 -28.21 -8.20
N SER A 29 29.38 -28.25 -7.15
CA SER A 29 27.93 -28.35 -7.33
C SER A 29 27.37 -27.12 -8.06
N LEU A 30 26.34 -27.32 -8.89
CA LEU A 30 25.62 -26.23 -9.56
C LEU A 30 25.11 -25.18 -8.57
N ASN A 31 24.71 -25.60 -7.37
CA ASN A 31 24.23 -24.69 -6.34
C ASN A 31 25.33 -23.75 -5.83
N THR A 32 26.57 -24.23 -5.78
CA THR A 32 27.73 -23.41 -5.40
C THR A 32 27.98 -22.30 -6.43
N VAL A 33 27.92 -22.61 -7.73
CA VAL A 33 28.07 -21.62 -8.81
C VAL A 33 26.95 -20.56 -8.74
N LYS A 34 25.70 -20.99 -8.53
CA LYS A 34 24.56 -20.07 -8.31
C LYS A 34 24.75 -19.16 -7.09
N SER A 35 25.33 -19.70 -6.02
CA SER A 35 25.62 -18.96 -4.80
C SER A 35 26.71 -17.91 -5.03
N TRP A 36 27.77 -18.24 -5.77
CA TRP A 36 28.81 -17.27 -6.15
C TRP A 36 28.25 -16.13 -6.99
N LYS A 37 27.47 -16.46 -8.04
CA LYS A 37 26.81 -15.44 -8.87
C LYS A 37 25.97 -14.46 -8.05
N THR A 38 25.29 -14.96 -7.02
CA THR A 38 24.48 -14.12 -6.11
C THR A 38 25.34 -13.28 -5.18
N ARG A 39 26.33 -13.89 -4.51
CA ARG A 39 27.18 -13.22 -3.51
C ARG A 39 28.08 -12.15 -4.13
N TYR A 40 28.68 -12.44 -5.28
CA TYR A 40 29.60 -11.54 -5.98
C TYR A 40 28.91 -10.71 -7.07
N LYS A 41 27.57 -10.81 -7.17
CA LYS A 41 26.74 -10.02 -8.09
C LYS A 41 27.25 -10.05 -9.55
N TRP A 42 27.65 -11.22 -10.03
CA TRP A 42 28.15 -11.36 -11.40
C TRP A 42 27.11 -10.83 -12.39
N SER A 43 27.55 -9.94 -13.27
CA SER A 43 26.72 -9.30 -14.28
C SER A 43 27.27 -9.63 -15.67
N LYS A 44 26.39 -10.04 -16.57
CA LYS A 44 26.71 -10.19 -17.98
C LYS A 44 26.00 -9.07 -18.72
N LYS A 45 26.70 -8.37 -19.62
CA LYS A 45 26.07 -7.42 -20.54
C LYS A 45 25.21 -8.24 -21.51
N VAL A 46 23.94 -8.40 -21.17
CA VAL A 46 22.94 -8.99 -22.07
C VAL A 46 22.39 -7.85 -22.91
N CYS A 47 22.33 -8.01 -24.24
CA CYS A 47 21.80 -7.00 -25.16
C CYS A 47 20.33 -6.64 -24.89
N THR A 48 19.59 -7.51 -24.20
CA THR A 48 18.23 -7.31 -23.75
C THR A 48 18.21 -6.73 -22.33
N GLN A 49 18.18 -5.40 -22.24
CA GLN A 49 17.78 -4.70 -21.01
C GLN A 49 16.28 -4.94 -20.80
N ASN A 50 15.90 -6.02 -20.10
CA ASN A 50 14.55 -6.11 -19.56
C ASN A 50 14.46 -5.14 -18.39
N GLU A 51 14.15 -3.88 -18.70
CA GLU A 51 13.72 -2.94 -17.67
C GLU A 51 12.56 -3.58 -16.93
N LYS A 52 12.67 -3.64 -15.60
CA LYS A 52 11.61 -4.17 -14.73
C LYS A 52 10.41 -3.23 -14.85
N SER A 53 9.56 -3.46 -15.85
CA SER A 53 8.31 -2.75 -16.02
C SER A 53 7.35 -3.28 -14.97
N VAL A 54 7.19 -2.51 -13.89
CA VAL A 54 6.06 -2.70 -12.98
C VAL A 54 4.83 -2.34 -13.81
N HIS A 55 3.96 -3.32 -14.07
CA HIS A 55 2.70 -3.10 -14.78
C HIS A 55 1.76 -2.24 -13.92
N THR A 56 2.04 -0.95 -13.84
CA THR A 56 1.15 0.01 -13.20
C THR A 56 -0.07 0.09 -14.10
N LYS A 57 -1.23 -0.36 -13.57
CA LYS A 57 -2.51 -0.19 -14.25
C LYS A 57 -2.63 1.28 -14.66
N LYS A 58 -2.83 1.55 -15.95
CA LYS A 58 -3.04 2.91 -16.47
C LYS A 58 -4.24 3.49 -15.73
N SER A 59 -4.01 4.43 -14.82
CA SER A 59 -5.08 5.24 -14.24
C SER A 59 -5.71 6.08 -15.35
N ALA A 60 -6.95 6.51 -15.13
CA ALA A 60 -7.61 7.43 -16.05
C ALA A 60 -6.72 8.68 -16.25
N PRO A 61 -6.59 9.18 -17.49
CA PRO A 61 -5.76 10.34 -17.78
C PRO A 61 -6.19 11.53 -16.90
N LYS A 62 -5.20 12.27 -16.37
CA LYS A 62 -5.41 13.38 -15.41
C LYS A 62 -6.34 14.49 -15.94
N VAL A 63 -6.61 14.51 -17.24
CA VAL A 63 -7.54 15.44 -17.88
C VAL A 63 -8.57 14.64 -18.69
N ASN A 64 -9.53 14.02 -17.99
CA ASN A 64 -10.71 13.48 -18.64
C ASN A 64 -11.65 14.63 -19.04
N GLN A 65 -11.85 14.84 -20.35
CA GLN A 65 -12.76 15.88 -20.87
C GLN A 65 -14.19 15.70 -20.34
N TYR A 66 -14.63 14.47 -20.08
CA TYR A 66 -15.95 14.15 -19.53
C TYR A 66 -16.11 14.47 -18.03
N ALA A 67 -15.01 14.73 -17.31
CA ALA A 67 -15.03 15.14 -15.91
C ALA A 67 -14.77 16.65 -15.71
N LYS A 68 -14.58 17.39 -16.80
CA LYS A 68 -14.28 18.83 -16.79
C LYS A 68 -15.52 19.59 -16.30
N GLY A 69 -15.47 20.09 -15.06
CA GLY A 69 -16.58 20.83 -14.43
C GLY A 69 -17.25 20.10 -13.26
N ASN A 70 -16.99 18.81 -13.07
CA ASN A 70 -17.36 18.14 -11.83
C ASN A 70 -16.32 18.47 -10.76
N LYS A 71 -16.75 19.12 -9.67
CA LYS A 71 -15.85 19.50 -8.56
C LYS A 71 -15.22 18.30 -7.86
N GLY A 72 -15.71 17.09 -8.12
CA GLY A 72 -15.37 15.90 -7.37
C GLY A 72 -15.88 16.02 -5.93
N GLY A 73 -16.40 14.92 -5.38
CA GLY A 73 -16.85 14.89 -4.00
C GLY A 73 -18.33 15.20 -3.80
N HIS A 74 -18.86 14.46 -2.82
CA HIS A 74 -20.25 14.30 -2.37
C HIS A 74 -21.14 13.41 -3.23
N ALA A 75 -21.78 12.47 -2.53
CA ALA A 75 -22.85 11.66 -3.06
C ALA A 75 -24.02 12.57 -3.47
N PRO A 76 -24.80 12.17 -4.49
CA PRO A 76 -25.99 12.93 -4.89
C PRO A 76 -26.92 13.17 -3.69
N PRO A 77 -27.61 14.33 -3.66
CA PRO A 77 -28.60 14.62 -2.63
C PRO A 77 -29.66 13.50 -2.62
N GLY A 78 -29.90 12.90 -1.45
CA GLY A 78 -30.80 11.75 -1.30
C GLY A 78 -30.13 10.37 -1.27
N ASN A 79 -28.79 10.28 -1.31
CA ASN A 79 -28.11 9.00 -1.10
C ASN A 79 -28.15 8.57 0.38
N ASN A 80 -29.06 7.64 0.70
CA ASN A 80 -29.22 7.05 2.03
C ASN A 80 -28.38 5.78 2.26
N ASN A 81 -27.45 5.41 1.36
CA ASN A 81 -26.66 4.17 1.50
C ASN A 81 -25.85 4.07 2.81
N ALA A 82 -25.50 5.21 3.43
CA ALA A 82 -24.83 5.21 4.74
C ALA A 82 -25.78 4.93 5.91
N VAL A 83 -27.08 5.19 5.73
CA VAL A 83 -28.14 4.97 6.73
C VAL A 83 -28.50 3.49 6.81
N THR A 84 -28.48 2.77 5.68
CA THR A 84 -28.88 1.35 5.61
C THR A 84 -27.78 0.37 6.04
N HIS A 85 -26.49 0.77 5.95
CA HIS A 85 -25.35 -0.12 6.23
C HIS A 85 -24.38 0.40 7.32
N GLY A 86 -24.67 1.57 7.90
CA GLY A 86 -23.85 2.16 8.98
C GLY A 86 -24.11 1.55 10.35
N LEU A 87 -23.29 1.94 11.34
CA LEU A 87 -23.34 1.49 12.74
C LEU A 87 -24.76 1.56 13.35
N TYR A 88 -25.54 2.58 12.98
CA TYR A 88 -26.90 2.82 13.47
C TYR A 88 -27.91 1.76 13.01
N ALA A 89 -27.78 1.21 11.80
CA ALA A 89 -28.71 0.20 11.27
C ALA A 89 -28.54 -1.18 11.94
N LYS A 90 -27.36 -1.46 12.50
CA LYS A 90 -27.03 -2.78 13.05
C LYS A 90 -27.24 -2.89 14.57
N ILE A 91 -27.28 -1.75 15.28
CA ILE A 91 -27.32 -1.72 16.75
C ILE A 91 -28.66 -1.20 17.28
N ILE A 92 -29.40 -0.38 16.52
CA ILE A 92 -30.69 0.18 16.97
C ILE A 92 -31.80 -0.40 16.07
N PRO A 93 -32.60 -1.37 16.55
CA PRO A 93 -33.75 -1.87 15.81
C PRO A 93 -34.78 -0.75 15.59
N ILE A 94 -35.56 -0.88 14.52
CA ILE A 94 -36.52 0.13 14.04
C ILE A 94 -37.53 0.56 15.12
N ASP A 95 -37.82 -0.33 16.08
CA ASP A 95 -38.77 -0.12 17.16
C ASP A 95 -38.34 0.98 18.16
N ASP A 96 -37.05 1.35 18.20
CA ASP A 96 -36.53 2.39 19.10
C ASP A 96 -36.57 3.81 18.48
N MET A 97 -36.98 3.96 17.23
CA MET A 97 -37.04 5.25 16.53
C MET A 97 -38.10 6.20 17.11
N GLU A 98 -39.21 5.65 17.60
CA GLU A 98 -40.28 6.42 18.24
C GLU A 98 -39.82 7.03 19.59
N LEU A 99 -38.97 6.30 20.32
CA LEU A 99 -38.41 6.73 21.60
C LEU A 99 -37.44 7.92 21.45
N ILE A 100 -36.61 7.91 20.41
CA ILE A 100 -35.66 8.99 20.10
C ILE A 100 -36.40 10.27 19.69
N SER A 101 -37.49 10.15 18.91
CA SER A 101 -38.34 11.29 18.54
C SER A 101 -39.00 11.92 19.77
N SER A 102 -39.39 11.12 20.76
CA SER A 102 -39.99 11.61 22.00
C SER A 102 -38.97 12.34 22.91
N SER A 103 -37.72 11.87 22.96
CA SER A 103 -36.62 12.51 23.71
C SER A 103 -36.26 13.92 23.21
N ALA A 104 -36.51 14.23 21.94
CA ALA A 104 -36.18 15.53 21.36
C ALA A 104 -37.08 16.69 21.87
N ARG A 105 -38.15 16.38 22.63
CA ARG A 105 -39.05 17.40 23.21
C ARG A 105 -38.70 17.79 24.65
N CYS A 106 -37.74 17.14 25.30
CA CYS A 106 -37.37 17.45 26.68
C CYS A 106 -36.07 18.29 26.74
N SER A 107 -36.17 19.59 26.49
CA SER A 107 -35.11 20.53 26.87
C SER A 107 -35.67 21.93 27.17
N THR A 108 -36.11 22.14 28.40
CA THR A 108 -36.15 23.47 29.02
C THR A 108 -35.52 23.42 30.40
N LEU A 109 -34.18 23.33 30.46
CA LEU A 109 -33.43 23.67 31.67
C LEU A 109 -32.48 24.82 31.35
N ARG A 110 -32.79 25.96 31.96
CA ARG A 110 -32.12 27.25 31.83
C ARG A 110 -30.66 27.15 32.25
N ARG A 111 -29.77 27.63 31.39
CA ARG A 111 -28.33 27.79 31.66
C ARG A 111 -28.10 29.05 32.51
N THR A 112 -27.95 28.91 33.82
CA THR A 112 -27.42 30.00 34.64
C THR A 112 -25.89 30.06 34.49
N ARG A 113 -25.38 31.25 34.17
CA ARG A 113 -23.96 31.53 33.94
C ARG A 113 -23.29 31.78 35.29
N LEU A 114 -22.47 30.85 35.77
CA LEU A 114 -21.69 31.02 37.00
C LEU A 114 -20.34 31.67 36.66
N SER A 115 -20.13 32.90 37.09
CA SER A 115 -18.90 33.66 36.93
C SER A 115 -17.85 33.20 37.95
N PHE A 116 -16.72 32.67 37.51
CA PHE A 116 -15.64 32.21 38.39
C PHE A 116 -14.63 33.36 38.61
N ALA A 117 -14.59 33.91 39.83
CA ALA A 117 -13.63 34.93 40.24
C ALA A 117 -12.23 34.32 40.45
N LYS A 118 -11.20 34.97 39.91
CA LYS A 118 -9.79 34.60 40.00
C LYS A 118 -9.23 35.06 41.35
N GLN A 119 -8.75 34.15 42.20
CA GLN A 119 -8.00 34.49 43.42
C GLN A 119 -6.50 34.67 43.09
N PRO A 120 -5.80 35.66 43.67
CA PRO A 120 -4.37 35.83 43.47
C PRO A 120 -3.58 34.85 44.36
N VAL A 121 -2.50 34.31 43.80
CA VAL A 121 -1.57 33.40 44.49
C VAL A 121 -0.50 34.20 45.24
N PRO A 122 -0.04 33.73 46.42
CA PRO A 122 1.02 34.38 47.19
C PRO A 122 2.40 34.27 46.55
#